data_AF-A0A059ZV63-F1
#
_entry.id   AF-A0A059ZV63-F1
#
_cell.length_a   1.000
_cell.length_b   1.000
_cell.length_c   1.000
_cell.angle_alpha   90.00
_cell.angle_beta   90.00
_cell.angle_gamma   90.00
#
_symmetry.space_group_name_H-M   'P 1'
#
loop_
_entity.id
_entity.type
_entity.pdbx_description
1 polymer ?
#
loop_
_entity_poly.entity_id
_entity_poly.type
_entity_poly.pdbx_seq_one_letter_code
_entity_poly.pdbx_strand_id
1 'polypeptide(L)'
;MGLGWWFAALLAAITIIGIPYAIAAFRIGSFSFWPFGRAIVDRPGSELGRGIGLIGNVIWAIFLGWWLALGHLVSALLCAITVIGLPFAWQHLRLAALSLAPYSKQIVTT
;
A
#
# COMPACT_ATOMS: atom_id res chain seq x y z
N MET A 1 6.88 5.43 -4.83
CA MET A 1 5.94 6.55 -4.58
C MET A 1 5.68 6.76 -3.08
N GLY A 2 6.71 6.79 -2.22
CA GLY A 2 6.51 6.89 -0.76
C GLY A 2 5.76 8.16 -0.33
N LEU A 3 6.01 9.28 -1.03
CA LEU A 3 5.29 10.55 -0.81
C LEU A 3 3.79 10.44 -1.12
N GLY A 4 3.39 9.67 -2.13
CA GLY A 4 1.98 9.46 -2.46
C GLY A 4 1.23 8.76 -1.31
N TRP A 5 1.87 7.77 -0.70
CA TRP A 5 1.34 7.07 0.47
C TRP A 5 1.22 7.97 1.70
N TRP A 6 2.21 8.83 1.95
CA TRP A 6 2.12 9.83 3.02
C TRP A 6 1.05 10.88 2.76
N PHE A 7 0.88 11.31 1.51
CA PHE A 7 -0.20 12.21 1.13
C PHE A 7 -1.57 11.57 1.38
N ALA A 8 -1.77 10.30 0.98
CA ALA A 8 -2.97 9.55 1.31
C ALA A 8 -3.20 9.43 2.83
N ALA A 9 -2.11 9.25 3.58
CA ALA A 9 -2.17 9.20 5.05
C ALA A 9 -2.65 10.53 5.65
N LEU A 10 -2.14 11.66 5.15
CA LEU A 10 -2.57 12.98 5.59
C LEU A 10 -4.04 13.23 5.25
N LEU A 11 -4.48 12.89 4.03
CA LEU A 11 -5.88 12.99 3.64
C LEU A 11 -6.79 12.15 4.55
N ALA A 12 -6.41 10.90 4.83
CA ALA A 12 -7.17 10.04 5.72
C ALA A 12 -7.22 10.61 7.15
N ALA A 13 -6.11 11.18 7.64
CA ALA A 13 -5.98 11.72 8.98
C ALA A 13 -6.87 12.96 9.24
N ILE A 14 -7.33 13.66 8.20
CA ILE A 14 -8.29 14.78 8.34
C ILE A 14 -9.59 14.30 8.98
N THR A 15 -9.95 13.03 8.78
CA THR A 15 -11.17 12.44 9.32
C THR A 15 -10.83 11.52 10.50
N ILE A 16 -11.59 11.61 11.59
CA ILE A 16 -11.42 10.72 12.75
C ILE A 16 -11.56 9.25 12.35
N ILE A 17 -12.51 8.96 11.46
CA ILE A 17 -12.76 7.60 10.93
C ILE A 17 -11.61 7.12 10.03
N GLY A 18 -10.90 8.05 9.38
CA GLY A 18 -9.78 7.79 8.49
C GLY A 18 -8.44 7.52 9.19
N ILE A 19 -8.29 7.87 10.47
CA ILE A 19 -7.06 7.64 11.25
C ILE A 19 -6.49 6.21 11.13
N PRO A 20 -7.27 5.12 11.28
CA PRO A 20 -6.72 3.76 11.09
C PRO A 20 -6.11 3.54 9.70
N TYR A 21 -6.72 4.13 8.67
CA TYR A 21 -6.20 4.08 7.30
C TYR A 21 -4.94 4.92 7.12
N ALA A 22 -4.87 6.08 7.79
CA ALA A 22 -3.69 6.93 7.80
C ALA A 22 -2.46 6.20 8.34
N ILE A 23 -2.62 5.47 9.46
CA ILE A 23 -1.55 4.67 10.06
C ILE A 23 -1.06 3.58 9.10
N ALA A 24 -1.98 2.87 8.44
CA ALA A 24 -1.63 1.84 7.46
C ALA A 24 -0.87 2.43 6.27
N ALA A 25 -1.37 3.55 5.71
CA ALA A 25 -0.75 4.23 4.58
C ALA A 25 0.64 4.79 4.91
N PHE A 26 0.80 5.40 6.09
CA PHE A 26 2.09 5.91 6.54
C PHE A 26 3.14 4.81 6.69
N ARG A 27 2.75 3.64 7.25
CA ARG A 27 3.64 2.47 7.36
C ARG A 27 4.12 1.97 6.00
N ILE A 28 3.23 1.86 5.02
CA ILE A 28 3.58 1.41 3.66
C ILE A 28 4.40 2.47 2.91
N GLY A 29 4.10 3.75 3.11
CA GLY A 29 4.91 4.85 2.60
C GLY A 29 6.35 4.80 3.13
N SER A 30 6.50 4.63 4.44
CA SER A 30 7.82 4.47 5.09
C SER A 30 8.54 3.18 4.68
N PHE A 31 7.82 2.11 4.36
CA PHE A 31 8.39 0.91 3.75
C PHE A 31 8.91 1.17 2.34
N SER A 32 8.19 1.98 1.54
CA SER A 32 8.61 2.33 0.18
C SER A 32 9.94 3.10 0.14
N PHE A 33 10.25 3.88 1.19
CA PHE A 33 11.54 4.58 1.31
C PHE A 33 12.67 3.68 1.81
N TRP A 34 12.36 2.69 2.65
CA TRP A 34 13.37 1.84 3.29
C TRP A 34 12.95 0.36 3.31
N PRO A 35 13.01 -0.38 2.19
CA PRO A 35 12.48 -1.74 2.14
C PRO A 35 13.39 -2.80 2.80
N PHE A 36 14.64 -2.45 3.16
CA PHE A 36 15.66 -3.42 3.57
C PHE A 36 15.38 -4.05 4.94
N GLY A 37 15.63 -5.36 5.05
CA GLY A 37 15.38 -6.13 6.27
C GLY A 37 13.90 -6.23 6.65
N ARG A 38 12.99 -5.97 5.70
CA ARG A 38 11.54 -5.96 5.94
C ARG A 38 10.81 -6.72 4.83
N ALA A 39 9.81 -7.50 5.22
CA ALA A 39 8.95 -8.26 4.30
C ALA A 39 7.48 -7.94 4.54
N ILE A 40 6.68 -7.96 3.47
CA ILE A 40 5.23 -7.85 3.54
C ILE A 40 4.65 -9.26 3.56
N VAL A 41 4.00 -9.62 4.66
CA VAL A 41 3.34 -10.91 4.83
C VAL A 41 1.85 -10.71 5.11
N ASP A 42 1.06 -11.76 4.95
CA ASP A 42 -0.34 -11.74 5.36
C ASP A 42 -0.47 -11.58 6.87
N ARG A 43 -1.44 -10.79 7.30
CA ARG A 43 -1.71 -10.55 8.72
C ARG A 43 -2.40 -11.79 9.32
N PRO A 44 -1.81 -12.47 10.31
CA PRO A 44 -2.47 -13.56 11.00
C PRO A 44 -3.62 -12.99 11.82
N GLY A 45 -4.78 -13.62 11.73
CA GLY A 45 -5.98 -13.16 12.43
C GLY A 45 -7.10 -14.19 12.40
N SER A 46 -8.00 -14.08 13.38
CA SER A 46 -9.26 -14.82 13.41
C SER A 46 -10.10 -14.52 12.16
N GLU A 47 -11.05 -15.39 11.84
CA GLU A 47 -11.95 -15.21 10.69
C GLU A 47 -12.70 -13.88 10.76
N LEU A 48 -13.14 -13.48 11.96
CA LEU A 48 -13.71 -12.16 12.25
C LEU A 48 -12.74 -11.01 11.90
N GLY A 49 -11.46 -11.14 12.26
CA GLY A 49 -10.43 -10.15 11.93
C GLY A 49 -10.18 -10.01 10.43
N ARG A 50 -10.28 -11.13 9.67
CA ARG A 50 -10.20 -11.09 8.20
C ARG A 50 -11.40 -10.39 7.58
N GLY A 51 -12.61 -10.61 8.11
CA GLY A 51 -13.83 -9.92 7.65
C GLY A 51 -13.74 -8.40 7.83
N ILE A 52 -13.30 -7.94 9.00
CA ILE A 52 -13.08 -6.50 9.27
C ILE A 52 -12.00 -5.94 8.34
N GLY A 53 -10.91 -6.68 8.10
CA GLY A 53 -9.85 -6.28 7.17
C GLY A 53 -10.34 -6.16 5.73
N LEU A 54 -11.23 -7.05 5.29
CA LEU A 54 -11.84 -7.00 3.95
C LEU A 54 -12.68 -5.73 3.78
N ILE A 55 -13.54 -5.43 4.76
CA ILE A 55 -14.37 -4.21 4.74
C ILE A 55 -13.47 -2.97 4.69
N GLY A 56 -12.42 -2.93 5.51
CA GLY A 56 -11.43 -1.86 5.48
C GLY A 56 -10.77 -1.73 4.11
N ASN A 57 -10.35 -2.83 3.48
CA ASN A 57 -9.76 -2.79 2.14
C ASN A 57 -10.73 -2.24 1.09
N VAL A 58 -12.01 -2.61 1.14
CA VAL A 58 -13.02 -2.11 0.19
C VAL A 58 -13.21 -0.60 0.34
N ILE A 59 -13.39 -0.11 1.57
CA ILE A 59 -13.51 1.33 1.85
C ILE A 59 -12.26 2.05 1.36
N TRP A 60 -11.08 1.55 1.74
CA TRP A 60 -9.81 2.11 1.31
C TRP A 60 -9.69 2.17 -0.21
N ALA A 61 -9.95 1.06 -0.91
CA ALA A 61 -9.81 0.96 -2.36
C ALA A 61 -10.64 2.01 -3.09
N ILE A 62 -11.88 2.27 -2.62
CA ILE A 62 -12.80 3.24 -3.23
C ILE A 62 -12.34 4.68 -3.00
N PHE A 63 -11.91 5.03 -1.77
CA PHE A 63 -11.58 6.43 -1.45
C PHE A 63 -10.12 6.80 -1.75
N LEU A 64 -9.16 5.93 -1.40
CA LEU A 64 -7.73 6.28 -1.39
C LEU A 64 -6.83 5.29 -2.15
N GLY A 65 -7.20 4.02 -2.23
CA GLY A 65 -6.35 2.96 -2.78
C GLY A 65 -6.24 2.97 -4.31
N TRP A 66 -7.32 3.31 -5.02
CA TRP A 66 -7.35 3.22 -6.49
C TRP A 66 -6.38 4.18 -7.19
N TRP A 67 -6.27 5.42 -6.72
CA TRP A 67 -5.34 6.40 -7.33
C TRP A 67 -3.88 6.10 -6.99
N LEU A 68 -3.61 5.53 -5.80
CA LEU A 68 -2.28 5.00 -5.47
C LEU A 68 -1.92 3.80 -6.37
N ALA A 69 -2.86 2.88 -6.58
CA ALA A 69 -2.67 1.74 -7.47
C ALA A 69 -2.41 2.21 -8.91
N LEU A 70 -3.16 3.20 -9.39
CA LEU A 70 -2.97 3.81 -10.71
C LEU A 70 -1.60 4.49 -10.81
N GLY A 71 -1.19 5.27 -9.81
CA GLY A 71 0.14 5.88 -9.77
C GLY A 71 1.26 4.85 -9.84
N HIS A 72 1.11 3.73 -9.11
CA HIS A 72 2.05 2.62 -9.17
C HIS A 72 2.06 1.94 -10.54
N LEU A 73 0.90 1.76 -11.19
CA LEU A 73 0.79 1.20 -12.53
C LEU A 73 1.47 2.09 -13.58
N VAL A 74 1.24 3.40 -13.53
CA VAL A 74 1.92 4.37 -14.41
C VAL A 74 3.43 4.32 -14.19
N SER A 75 3.88 4.32 -12.94
CA SER A 75 5.31 4.20 -12.62
C SER A 75 5.91 2.88 -13.12
N ALA A 76 5.17 1.77 -13.00
CA ALA A 76 5.61 0.47 -13.53
C ALA A 76 5.77 0.51 -15.05
N LEU A 77 4.81 1.12 -15.76
CA LEU A 77 4.87 1.28 -17.21
C LEU A 77 6.08 2.12 -17.63
N LEU A 78 6.32 3.25 -16.95
CA LEU A 78 7.49 4.10 -17.21
C LEU A 78 8.81 3.37 -16.98
N CYS A 79 8.92 2.59 -15.89
CA CYS A 79 10.11 1.78 -15.63
C CYS A 79 10.29 0.66 -16.66
N ALA A 80 9.18 0.05 -17.12
CA ALA A 80 9.22 -1.06 -18.08
C ALA A 80 9.72 -0.68 -19.49
N ILE A 81 9.82 0.63 -19.80
CA ILE A 81 10.40 1.12 -21.07
C ILE A 81 11.87 0.72 -21.19
N THR A 82 12.57 0.50 -20.08
CA THR A 82 14.00 0.15 -20.08
C THR A 82 14.22 -1.25 -19.52
N VAL A 83 15.18 -1.99 -20.08
CA VAL A 83 15.56 -3.32 -19.58
C VAL A 83 16.04 -3.24 -18.12
N ILE A 84 16.76 -2.18 -17.76
CA ILE A 84 17.24 -1.92 -16.39
C ILE A 84 16.08 -1.60 -15.44
N GLY A 85 14.99 -1.01 -15.94
CA GLY A 85 13.82 -0.64 -15.17
C GLY A 85 12.83 -1.78 -14.91
N LEU A 86 12.90 -2.90 -15.65
CA LEU A 86 12.05 -4.08 -15.44
C LEU A 86 11.99 -4.60 -13.98
N PRO A 87 13.10 -4.76 -13.23
CA PRO A 87 13.02 -5.14 -11.82
C PRO A 87 12.24 -4.14 -10.96
N PHE A 88 12.35 -2.84 -11.27
CA PHE A 88 11.60 -1.80 -10.56
C PHE A 88 10.13 -1.77 -10.95
N ALA A 89 9.82 -2.03 -12.23
CA ALA A 89 8.45 -2.18 -12.70
C ALA A 89 7.73 -3.29 -11.95
N TRP A 90 8.40 -4.44 -11.75
CA TRP A 90 7.87 -5.54 -10.96
C TRP A 90 7.56 -5.15 -9.51
N GLN A 91 8.43 -4.37 -8.88
CA GLN A 91 8.19 -3.87 -7.53
C GLN A 91 7.01 -2.89 -7.48
N HIS A 92 6.86 -2.03 -8.49
CA HIS A 92 5.71 -1.14 -8.58
C HIS A 92 4.39 -1.89 -8.78
N LEU A 93 4.36 -2.99 -9.54
CA LEU A 93 3.18 -3.84 -9.67
C LEU A 93 2.79 -4.49 -8.34
N ARG A 94 3.76 -4.98 -7.57
CA ARG A 94 3.52 -5.52 -6.21
C ARG A 94 2.95 -4.47 -5.27
N LEU A 95 3.47 -3.25 -5.32
CA LEU A 95 2.97 -2.14 -4.53
C LEU A 95 1.58 -1.67 -5.00
N ALA A 96 1.27 -1.73 -6.30
CA ALA A 96 -0.06 -1.47 -6.83
C ALA A 96 -1.10 -2.45 -6.26
N ALA A 97 -0.77 -3.74 -6.23
CA ALA A 97 -1.63 -4.75 -5.62
C ALA A 97 -1.80 -4.51 -4.11
N LEU A 98 -0.72 -4.10 -3.41
CA LEU A 98 -0.77 -3.72 -2.00
C LEU A 98 -1.65 -2.48 -1.76
N SER A 99 -1.66 -1.50 -2.69
CA SER A 99 -2.52 -0.31 -2.60
C SER A 99 -4.00 -0.63 -2.61
N LEU A 100 -4.43 -1.74 -3.21
CA LEU A 100 -5.83 -2.15 -3.22
C LEU A 100 -6.26 -2.81 -1.91
N ALA A 101 -5.36 -3.55 -1.26
CA ALA A 101 -5.67 -4.31 -0.05
C ALA A 101 -4.57 -4.19 1.04
N PRO A 102 -4.37 -2.98 1.62
CA PRO A 102 -3.28 -2.75 2.57
C PRO A 102 -3.53 -3.36 3.96
N TYR A 103 -4.79 -3.54 4.35
CA TYR A 103 -5.18 -3.85 5.73
C TYR A 103 -4.98 -5.32 6.11
N SER A 104 -5.00 -6.19 5.10
CA SER A 104 -4.75 -7.64 5.25
C SER A 104 -3.26 -7.96 5.28
N LYS A 105 -2.39 -6.96 5.11
CA LYS A 105 -0.94 -7.13 5.02
C LYS A 105 -0.25 -6.50 6.22
N GLN A 106 0.88 -7.07 6.61
CA GLN A 106 1.74 -6.55 7.67
C GLN A 106 3.20 -6.54 7.21
N ILE A 107 3.93 -5.50 7.63
CA ILE A 107 5.38 -5.38 7.40
C ILE A 107 6.07 -5.95 8.64
N VAL A 108 6.80 -7.03 8.47
CA VAL A 108 7.62 -7.68 9.51
C VAL A 108 9.09 -7.46 9.22
N THR A 109 9.91 -7.39 10.27
CA THR A 109 11.37 -7.40 10.13
C THR A 109 11.80 -8.83 9.84
N THR A 110 12.63 -8.99 8.80
CA THR A 110 13.14 -10.29 8.34
C THR A 110 14.47 -10.62 9.03
#